data_AF-A0A5J4PKU6-F1
#
_entry.id   AF-A0A5J4PKU6-F1
#
_cell.length_a   1.000
_cell.length_b   1.000
_cell.length_c   1.000
_cell.angle_alpha   90.00
_cell.angle_beta   90.00
_cell.angle_gamma   90.00
#
_symmetry.space_group_name_H-M   'P 1'
#
loop_
_entity.id
_entity.type
_entity.pdbx_description
1 polymer ?
#
loop_
_entity_poly.entity_id
_entity_poly.type
_entity_poly.pdbx_seq_one_letter_code
_entity_poly.pdbx_strand_id
1 'polypeptide(L)' 'MGTMIQQYNFSEEEFRGNRFANISGSMKGNGDLLCLTRPDVIKDIHRKYLEAGADI' A
#
# COMPACT_ATOMS: atom_id res chain seq x y z
N MET A 1 2.32 -4.65 -8.94
CA MET A 1 1.97 -4.13 -7.60
C MET A 1 0.59 -3.47 -7.55
N GLY A 2 0.25 -2.53 -8.44
CA GLY A 2 -1.02 -1.79 -8.38
C GLY A 2 -2.31 -2.62 -8.38
N THR A 3 -2.33 -3.78 -9.05
CA THR A 3 -3.47 -4.72 -9.01
C THR A 3 -3.59 -5.48 -7.69
N MET A 4 -2.46 -5.89 -7.10
CA MET A 4 -2.46 -6.54 -5.77
C MET A 4 -2.92 -5.57 -4.69
N ILE A 5 -2.47 -4.32 -4.72
CA ILE A 5 -2.88 -3.27 -3.76
C ILE A 5 -4.40 -3.03 -3.80
N GLN A 6 -5.02 -3.06 -4.98
CA GLN A 6 -6.47 -2.92 -5.12
C GLN A 6 -7.24 -4.09 -4.48
N GLN A 7 -6.67 -5.29 -4.42
CA GLN A 7 -7.32 -6.45 -3.79
C GLN A 7 -7.42 -6.32 -2.26
N TYR A 8 -6.52 -5.58 -1.62
CA TYR A 8 -6.59 -5.34 -0.18
C TYR A 8 -7.64 -4.30 0.22
N ASN A 9 -8.25 -3.60 -0.74
CA ASN A 9 -9.38 -2.69 -0.53
C ASN A 9 -9.17 -1.64 0.58
N PHE A 10 -7.95 -1.11 0.70
CA PHE A 10 -7.57 -0.16 1.75
C PHE A 10 -8.51 1.03 1.85
N SER A 11 -8.83 1.39 3.10
CA SER A 11 -9.58 2.61 3.41
C SER A 11 -8.71 3.85 3.22
N GLU A 12 -9.34 5.02 3.11
CA GLU A 12 -8.58 6.27 3.01
C GLU A 12 -7.73 6.55 4.27
N GLU A 13 -8.17 6.08 5.43
CA GLU A 13 -7.39 6.16 6.68
C GLU A 13 -6.13 5.31 6.61
N GLU A 14 -6.17 4.14 5.97
CA GLU A 14 -4.99 3.29 5.80
C GLU A 14 -3.98 3.88 4.80
N PHE A 15 -4.48 4.55 3.75
CA PHE A 15 -3.63 5.32 2.83
C PHE A 15 -2.98 6.52 3.51
N ARG A 16 -3.67 7.17 4.45
CA ARG A 16 -3.15 8.34 5.19
C ARG A 16 -2.22 7.95 6.33
N GLY A 17 -2.54 6.86 7.01
CA GLY A 17 -1.94 6.49 8.29
C GLY A 17 -1.94 7.65 9.29
N ASN A 18 -1.11 7.53 10.33
CA ASN A 18 -0.94 8.62 11.30
C ASN A 18 -0.18 9.82 10.71
N ARG A 19 0.68 9.59 9.71
CA ARG A 19 1.58 10.61 9.17
C ARG A 19 0.86 11.64 8.29
N PHE A 20 -0.20 11.24 7.59
CA PHE A 20 -0.98 12.10 6.70
C PHE A 20 -2.42 12.28 7.16
N ALA A 21 -2.74 11.93 8.42
CA ALA A 21 -4.08 12.06 8.99
C ALA A 21 -4.65 13.48 8.84
N ASN A 22 -3.78 14.51 8.99
CA ASN A 22 -4.18 15.91 8.99
C ASN A 22 -4.07 16.60 7.61
N ILE A 23 -3.77 15.87 6.53
CA ILE A 23 -3.67 16.46 5.18
C ILE A 23 -5.05 16.44 4.51
N SER A 24 -5.47 17.58 3.97
CA SER A 24 -6.71 17.69 3.20
C SER A 24 -6.56 17.09 1.80
N GLY A 25 -7.58 16.38 1.31
CA GLY A 25 -7.60 15.78 -0.03
C GLY A 25 -7.55 14.26 -0.04
N SER A 26 -8.07 13.61 -1.10
CA SER A 26 -8.11 12.15 -1.17
C SER A 26 -6.75 11.57 -1.52
N MET A 27 -6.25 10.71 -0.64
CA MET A 27 -4.99 9.98 -0.79
C MET A 27 -5.19 8.55 -1.29
N LYS A 28 -6.46 8.14 -1.44
CA LYS A 28 -6.83 6.80 -1.87
C LYS A 28 -6.36 6.58 -3.31
N GLY A 29 -5.67 5.46 -3.53
CA GLY A 29 -5.12 5.09 -4.84
C GLY A 29 -3.67 5.50 -5.05
N ASN A 30 -3.08 6.28 -4.14
CA ASN A 30 -1.64 6.56 -4.16
C ASN A 30 -0.86 5.43 -3.45
N GLY A 31 -0.39 4.45 -4.23
CA GLY A 31 0.34 3.29 -3.72
C GLY A 31 1.67 3.64 -3.03
N ASP A 32 2.31 4.74 -3.40
CA ASP A 32 3.57 5.17 -2.78
C ASP A 32 3.39 5.55 -1.30
N LEU A 33 2.21 6.06 -0.93
CA LEU A 33 1.91 6.35 0.48
C LEU A 33 1.89 5.10 1.33
N LEU A 34 1.44 3.96 0.78
CA LEU A 34 1.42 2.69 1.51
C LEU A 34 2.83 2.20 1.86
N CYS A 35 3.87 2.59 1.12
CA CYS A 35 5.26 2.34 1.52
C CYS A 35 5.63 3.01 2.84
N LEU A 36 4.98 4.13 3.17
CA LEU A 36 5.20 4.90 4.39
C LEU A 36 4.19 4.60 5.49
N THR A 37 2.92 4.38 5.14
CA THR A 37 1.82 4.20 6.09
C THR A 37 1.57 2.74 6.44
N ARG A 38 1.87 1.82 5.51
CA ARG A 38 1.64 0.37 5.63
C ARG A 38 2.81 -0.46 5.05
N PRO A 39 4.04 -0.26 5.56
CA PRO A 39 5.21 -0.99 5.09
C PRO A 39 5.09 -2.51 5.28
N ASP A 40 4.30 -2.95 6.26
CA ASP A 40 3.93 -4.35 6.50
C ASP A 40 3.25 -4.98 5.28
N VAL A 41 2.24 -4.32 4.73
CA VAL A 41 1.52 -4.81 3.54
C VAL A 41 2.44 -4.83 2.34
N ILE A 42 3.19 -3.75 2.10
CA ILE A 42 4.06 -3.65 0.92
C ILE A 42 5.08 -4.79 0.93
N LYS A 43 5.68 -5.09 2.09
CA LYS A 43 6.57 -6.26 2.26
C LYS A 43 5.87 -7.57 1.95
N ASP A 44 4.63 -7.76 2.40
CA ASP A 44 3.85 -8.97 2.11
C ASP A 44 3.55 -9.11 0.62
N ILE A 45 3.20 -8.01 -0.06
CA ILE A 45 3.01 -7.97 -1.52
C ILE A 45 4.30 -8.36 -2.24
N HIS A 46 5.44 -7.77 -1.86
CA HIS A 46 6.74 -8.15 -2.44
C HIS A 46 7.07 -9.62 -2.21
N ARG A 47 6.79 -10.15 -1.01
CA ARG A 47 6.98 -11.57 -0.71
C ARG A 47 6.11 -12.45 -1.60
N LYS A 48 4.83 -12.13 -1.76
CA LYS A 48 3.93 -12.86 -2.66
C LYS A 48 4.41 -12.85 -4.11
N TYR A 49 4.97 -11.73 -4.57
CA TYR A 49 5.60 -11.68 -5.89
C TYR A 49 6.83 -12.61 -5.96
N LEU A 50 7.70 -12.56 -4.96
CA LEU A 50 8.88 -13.44 -4.89
C LEU A 50 8.50 -14.92 -4.85
N GLU A 51 7.50 -15.30 -4.04
CA GLU A 51 6.98 -16.67 -3.95
C GLU A 51 6.30 -17.13 -5.25
N ALA A 52 5.68 -16.22 -5.98
CA ALA A 52 5.12 -16.50 -7.30
C ALA A 52 6.20 -16.67 -8.39
N GLY A 53 7.49 -16.62 -8.04
CA GLY A 53 8.61 -16.76 -8.97
C GLY A 53 9.00 -15.45 -9.66
N ALA A 54 8.61 -14.29 -9.12
CA ALA A 54 9.16 -13.03 -9.59
C ALA A 54 10.61 -12.91 -9.11
N ASP A 55 11.55 -13.03 -10.04
CA ASP A 55 12.99 -12.87 -9.81
C ASP A 55 13.38 -11.41 -10.11
N ILE A 56 13.12 -10.49 -9.16
CA ILE A 56 13.42 -9.05 -9.29
C ILE A 56 14.17 -8.48 -8.09
#